data_AF-A0A2N7QEN3-F1
#
_entry.id   AF-A0A2N7QEN3-F1
#
_cell.length_a   1.000
_cell.length_b   1.000
_cell.length_c   1.000
_cell.angle_alpha   90.00
_cell.angle_beta   90.00
_cell.angle_gamma   90.00
#
_symmetry.space_group_name_H-M   'P 1'
#
loop_
_entity.id
_entity.type
_entity.pdbx_description
1 polymer ?
#
loop_
_entity_poly.entity_id
_entity_poly.type
_entity_poly.pdbx_seq_one_letter_code
_entity_poly.pdbx_strand_id
1 'polypeptide(L)' 'MKVKYYIGTCGWSYYSFKSNLYPQESKPREWLKIYSQYFNTVEINATFY' A
#
# COMPACT_ATOMS: atom_id res chain seq x y z
N MET A 1 -7.91 -23.57 -15.38
CA MET A 1 -7.24 -22.25 -15.20
C MET A 1 -7.42 -21.82 -13.76
N LYS A 2 -6.37 -21.41 -13.05
CA LYS A 2 -6.51 -20.84 -11.70
C LYS A 2 -6.88 -19.36 -11.83
N VAL A 3 -7.96 -18.95 -11.16
CA VAL A 3 -8.36 -17.54 -11.06
C VAL A 3 -7.32 -16.80 -10.22
N LYS A 4 -6.86 -15.65 -10.70
CA LYS A 4 -6.01 -14.73 -9.92
C LYS A 4 -6.91 -13.67 -9.27
N TYR A 5 -6.85 -13.59 -7.95
CA TYR A 5 -7.50 -12.53 -7.19
C TYR A 5 -6.53 -11.38 -6.93
N TYR A 6 -7.02 -10.16 -7.08
CA TYR A 6 -6.29 -8.94 -6.78
C TYR A 6 -6.95 -8.30 -5.56
N ILE A 7 -6.21 -8.21 -4.45
CA ILE A 7 -6.70 -7.72 -3.16
C ILE A 7 -5.74 -6.64 -2.65
N GLY A 8 -6.32 -5.50 -2.28
CA GLY A 8 -5.60 -4.30 -1.84
C GLY A 8 -6.55 -3.27 -1.23
N THR A 9 -6.05 -2.06 -1.03
CA THR A 9 -6.74 -0.94 -0.38
C THR A 9 -6.87 0.25 -1.33
N CYS A 10 -7.73 1.22 -0.99
CA CYS A 10 -7.89 2.49 -1.72
C CYS A 10 -6.73 3.46 -1.44
N GLY A 11 -5.52 3.09 -1.83
CA GLY A 11 -4.30 3.84 -1.60
C GLY A 11 -3.37 3.14 -0.62
N TRP A 12 -2.13 3.61 -0.56
CA TRP A 12 -1.09 3.03 0.29
C TRP A 12 -0.48 4.06 1.25
N SER A 13 -0.63 5.36 1.00
CA SER A 13 0.12 6.40 1.69
C SER A 13 -0.55 6.92 2.97
N TYR A 14 -0.78 6.02 3.94
CA TYR A 14 -1.44 6.35 5.21
C TYR A 14 -0.49 6.28 6.41
N TYR A 15 -0.45 7.34 7.22
CA TYR A 15 0.32 7.32 8.48
C TYR A 15 -0.23 6.34 9.51
N SER A 16 -1.53 6.04 9.48
CA SER A 16 -2.16 5.03 10.35
C SER A 16 -1.63 3.62 10.13
N PHE A 17 -0.96 3.37 9.00
CA PHE A 17 -0.32 2.10 8.70
C PHE A 17 1.06 1.96 9.34
N LYS A 18 1.63 3.03 9.90
CA LYS A 18 2.85 2.92 10.72
C LYS A 18 2.63 2.03 11.93
N SER A 19 3.69 1.33 12.33
CA SER A 19 3.72 0.32 13.40
C SER A 19 2.91 -0.95 13.13
N ASN A 20 2.05 -0.97 12.11
CA ASN A 20 1.25 -2.14 11.71
C ASN A 20 1.79 -2.77 10.41
N LEU A 21 1.79 -1.99 9.32
CA LEU A 21 2.26 -2.41 8.00
C LEU A 21 3.61 -1.78 7.64
N TYR A 22 3.86 -0.55 8.09
CA TYR A 22 5.10 0.17 7.85
C TYR A 22 5.93 0.25 9.13
N PRO A 23 7.23 -0.09 9.10
CA PRO A 23 8.14 0.15 10.23
C PRO A 23 8.09 1.62 10.67
N GLN A 24 8.29 1.86 11.96
CA GLN A 24 8.12 3.19 12.55
C GLN A 24 9.08 4.23 11.94
N GLU A 25 10.29 3.80 11.61
CA GLU A 25 11.38 4.56 11.00
C GLU A 25 11.27 4.72 9.47
N SER A 26 10.35 4.00 8.83
CA SER A 26 10.17 4.06 7.38
C SER A 26 9.71 5.45 6.92
N LYS A 27 10.23 5.88 5.76
CA LYS A 27 9.87 7.14 5.09
C LYS A 27 8.75 6.89 4.08
N PRO A 28 7.87 7.88 3.81
CA PRO A 28 6.76 7.74 2.86
C PRO A 28 7.14 7.20 1.48
N ARG A 29 8.32 7.58 0.97
CA ARG A 29 8.86 7.10 -0.32
C ARG A 29 9.08 5.57 -0.37
N GLU A 30 9.19 4.92 0.78
CA GLU A 30 9.44 3.48 0.92
C GLU A 30 8.13 2.69 1.02
N TRP A 31 7.02 3.35 1.33
CA TRP A 31 5.76 2.68 1.67
C TRP A 31 5.16 1.88 0.52
N LEU A 32 5.21 2.37 -0.73
CA LEU A 32 4.70 1.59 -1.86
C LEU A 32 5.48 0.28 -2.04
N LYS A 33 6.79 0.33 -1.85
CA LYS A 33 7.65 -0.85 -1.92
C LYS A 33 7.27 -1.86 -0.83
N ILE A 34 7.10 -1.40 0.40
CA ILE A 34 6.70 -2.25 1.52
C ILE A 34 5.30 -2.82 1.29
N TYR A 35 4.34 -1.97 0.90
CA TYR A 35 2.96 -2.35 0.61
C TYR A 35 2.87 -3.46 -0.44
N SER A 36 3.65 -3.36 -1.53
CA SER A 36 3.68 -4.36 -2.62
C SER A 36 4.19 -5.74 -2.20
N GLN A 37 4.81 -5.87 -1.02
CA GLN A 37 5.23 -7.17 -0.48
C GLN A 37 4.05 -7.95 0.12
N TYR A 38 2.94 -7.27 0.46
CA TYR A 38 1.77 -7.86 1.11
C TYR A 38 0.52 -7.86 0.22
N PHE A 39 0.33 -6.81 -0.58
CA PHE A 39 -0.82 -6.65 -1.47
C PHE A 39 -0.36 -6.61 -2.93
N ASN A 40 -1.19 -7.18 -3.82
CA ASN A 40 -0.88 -7.31 -5.24
C ASN A 40 -1.63 -6.30 -6.13
N THR A 41 -2.39 -5.40 -5.54
CA THR A 41 -3.06 -4.28 -6.21
C THR A 41 -3.26 -3.13 -5.23
N VAL A 42 -3.52 -1.94 -5.75
CA VAL A 42 -3.93 -0.76 -5.00
C VAL A 42 -4.84 0.07 -5.89
N GLU A 43 -5.92 0.60 -5.34
CA GLU A 43 -6.76 1.58 -6.04
C GLU A 43 -6.23 2.99 -5.77
N ILE A 44 -6.17 3.84 -6.80
CA ILE A 44 -5.62 5.20 -6.70
C ILE A 44 -6.66 6.21 -7.15
N ASN A 45 -7.01 7.13 -6.24
CA ASN A 45 -7.79 8.32 -6.54
C ASN A 45 -6.85 9.53 -6.58
N ALA A 46 -6.19 9.72 -7.72
CA ALA A 46 -5.24 10.81 -7.91
C ALA A 46 -5.99 12.13 -8.14
N THR A 47 -5.72 13.11 -7.29
CA THR A 47 -6.28 14.47 -7.33
C THR A 47 -5.14 15.47 -7.12
N PHE A 48 -5.36 16.76 -7.40
CA PHE A 48 -4.28 17.76 -7.48
C PHE A 48 -3.89 18.43 -6.15
N TYR A 49 -4.21 17.81 -5.01
CA TYR A 49 -4.00 18.40 -3.67
C TYR A 49 -2.59 18.16 -3.11
#